data_AF-A0A517Q589-F1
#
_entry.id   AF-A0A517Q589-F1
#
_cell.length_a   1.000
_cell.length_b   1.000
_cell.length_c   1.000
_cell.angle_alpha   90.00
_cell.angle_beta   90.00
_cell.angle_gamma   90.00
#
_symmetry.space_group_name_H-M   'P 1'
#
loop_
_entity.id
_entity.type
_entity.pdbx_description
1 polymer ?
#
loop_
_entity_poly.entity_id
_entity_poly.type
_entity_poly.pdbx_seq_one_letter_code
_entity_poly.pdbx_strand_id
1 'polypeptide(L)'
;MSAPIVHAGLTFPGIHQDLIFGTPELKRQKNVIFSLKGATSLNGEIDTREITVEHWLFNGYSYAELIAALSAIKDHASVKGTLVDSLGTTFSNVEFLRQEPIQGPLYDPVKGWWKKIRLVFEELTP
;
A
#
# COMPACT_ATOMS: atom_id res chain seq x y z
N MET A 1 -1.79 -7.10 -20.48
CA MET A 1 -2.42 -7.34 -19.18
C MET A 1 -1.35 -7.09 -18.13
N SER A 2 -1.56 -6.16 -17.20
CA SER A 2 -0.63 -5.98 -16.08
C SER A 2 -0.71 -7.22 -15.19
N ALA A 3 0.42 -7.79 -14.77
CA ALA A 3 0.42 -8.90 -13.82
C ALA A 3 -0.14 -8.41 -12.47
N PRO A 4 -0.78 -9.27 -11.67
CA PRO A 4 -1.43 -8.83 -10.45
C PRO A 4 -0.41 -8.44 -9.36
N ILE A 5 -0.74 -7.42 -8.57
CA ILE A 5 0.03 -7.10 -7.36
C ILE A 5 -0.25 -8.18 -6.32
N VAL A 6 0.80 -8.67 -5.67
CA VAL A 6 0.71 -9.67 -4.60
C VAL A 6 1.37 -9.12 -3.35
N HIS A 7 0.69 -9.18 -2.21
CA HIS A 7 1.26 -8.80 -0.91
C HIS A 7 1.04 -9.89 0.12
N ALA A 8 2.12 -10.40 0.70
CA ALA A 8 2.09 -11.46 1.73
C ALA A 8 1.26 -12.69 1.29
N GLY A 9 1.30 -13.04 -0.01
CA GLY A 9 0.53 -14.14 -0.60
C GLY A 9 -0.92 -13.78 -0.99
N LEU A 10 -1.43 -12.60 -0.61
CA LEU A 10 -2.72 -12.10 -1.09
C LEU A 10 -2.56 -11.46 -2.47
N THR A 11 -3.27 -11.99 -3.45
CA THR A 11 -3.34 -11.41 -4.79
C THR A 11 -4.46 -10.39 -4.86
N PHE A 12 -4.18 -9.15 -5.27
CA PHE A 12 -5.19 -8.13 -5.49
C PHE A 12 -5.77 -8.28 -6.91
N PRO A 13 -7.04 -8.71 -7.07
CA PRO A 13 -7.61 -8.90 -8.40
C PRO A 13 -7.86 -7.55 -9.06
N GLY A 14 -7.53 -7.41 -10.34
CA GLY A 14 -7.89 -6.22 -11.11
C GLY A 14 -6.75 -5.62 -11.92
N ILE A 15 -6.82 -4.32 -12.16
CA ILE A 15 -5.78 -3.56 -12.88
C ILE A 15 -5.27 -2.48 -11.95
N HIS A 16 -3.97 -2.40 -11.77
CA HIS A 16 -3.32 -1.35 -11.00
C HIS A 16 -2.56 -0.39 -11.92
N GLN A 17 -2.24 0.77 -11.37
CA GLN A 17 -1.27 1.71 -11.92
C GLN A 17 0.14 1.38 -11.40
N ASP A 18 1.13 2.15 -11.84
CA ASP A 18 2.51 2.03 -11.36
C ASP A 18 2.60 2.37 -9.86
N LEU A 19 3.57 1.75 -9.18
CA LEU A 19 3.88 2.04 -7.79
C LEU A 19 4.43 3.46 -7.65
N ILE A 20 3.83 4.23 -6.76
CA ILE A 20 4.28 5.58 -6.41
C ILE A 20 5.01 5.49 -5.08
N PHE A 21 6.31 5.76 -5.12
CA PHE A 21 7.18 5.76 -3.95
C PHE A 21 7.15 7.14 -3.28
N GLY A 22 6.76 7.18 -2.01
CA GLY A 22 6.83 8.34 -1.15
C GLY A 22 8.27 8.74 -0.81
N THR A 23 8.41 9.90 -0.16
CA THR A 23 9.72 10.33 0.34
C THR A 23 10.11 9.48 1.55
N PRO A 24 11.31 8.89 1.60
CA PRO A 24 11.74 8.09 2.74
C PRO A 24 11.79 8.94 4.01
N GLU A 25 11.25 8.43 5.11
CA GLU A 25 11.39 9.04 6.42
C GLU A 25 12.79 8.76 6.97
N LEU A 26 13.39 9.76 7.61
CA LEU A 26 14.72 9.65 8.20
C LEU A 26 14.58 9.48 9.71
N LYS A 27 15.27 8.49 10.28
CA LYS A 27 15.39 8.39 11.74
C LYS A 27 16.07 9.65 12.26
N ARG A 28 15.46 10.31 13.24
CA ARG A 28 16.07 11.46 13.91
C ARG A 28 15.91 11.34 15.41
N GLN A 29 17.02 11.36 16.13
CA GLN A 29 17.03 11.45 17.58
C GLN A 29 17.34 12.89 17.98
N LYS A 30 16.44 13.53 18.73
CA LYS A 30 16.67 14.84 19.33
C LYS A 30 17.15 14.66 20.75
N ASN A 31 18.40 15.05 21.00
CA ASN A 31 18.97 15.07 22.34
C ASN A 31 18.96 16.49 22.88
N VAL A 32 18.35 16.66 24.06
CA VAL A 32 18.41 17.89 24.85
C VAL A 32 19.32 17.62 26.02
N ILE A 33 20.44 18.35 26.08
CA ILE A 33 21.38 18.26 27.21
C ILE A 33 20.90 19.25 28.27
N PHE A 34 20.69 18.77 29.50
CA PHE A 34 20.28 19.63 30.62
C PHE A 34 21.22 20.85 30.74
N SER A 35 20.61 22.03 30.88
CA SER A 35 21.30 23.32 31.07
C SER A 35 22.03 23.93 29.87
N LEU A 36 21.94 23.33 28.66
CA LEU A 36 22.43 23.93 27.41
C LEU A 36 21.26 24.40 26.54
N LYS A 37 21.34 25.64 26.05
CA LYS A 37 20.32 26.21 25.17
C LYS A 37 20.52 25.69 23.75
N GLY A 38 19.76 24.66 23.37
CA GLY A 38 19.80 24.05 22.04
C GLY A 38 19.41 22.58 22.09
N ALA A 39 19.22 21.98 20.92
CA ALA A 39 19.03 20.54 20.78
C ALA A 39 19.96 20.02 19.68
N THR A 40 20.61 18.90 19.93
CA THR A 40 21.40 18.21 18.92
C THR A 40 20.50 17.20 18.21
N SER A 41 20.43 17.28 16.89
CA SER A 41 19.76 16.27 16.06
C SER A 41 20.81 15.28 15.58
N LEU A 42 20.70 14.03 15.99
CA LEU A 42 21.42 12.92 15.39
C LEU A 42 20.57 12.38 14.25
N ASN A 43 21.08 12.51 13.02
CA ASN A 43 20.45 11.91 11.85
C ASN A 43 20.85 10.42 11.82
N GLY A 44 19.86 9.53 11.77
CA GLY A 44 20.04 8.10 11.58
C GLY A 44 19.85 7.68 10.13
N GLU A 45 19.76 6.37 9.93
CA GLU A 45 19.47 5.75 8.62
C GLU A 45 18.02 6.01 8.19
N ILE A 46 17.71 5.63 6.95
CA ILE A 46 16.34 5.64 6.42
C ILE A 46 15.48 4.73 7.31
N ASP A 47 14.33 5.22 7.75
CA ASP A 47 13.39 4.46 8.58
C ASP A 47 12.44 3.66 7.71
N THR A 48 11.43 4.33 7.17
CA THR A 48 10.37 3.73 6.40
C THR A 48 10.09 4.55 5.15
N ARG A 49 9.43 3.93 4.17
CA ARG A 49 8.96 4.60 2.95
C ARG A 49 7.53 4.18 2.65
N GLU A 50 6.64 5.15 2.48
CA GLU A 50 5.29 4.87 2.00
C GLU A 50 5.32 4.49 0.51
N ILE A 51 4.63 3.42 0.14
CA ILE A 51 4.41 3.01 -1.24
C ILE A 51 2.91 3.03 -1.49
N THR A 52 2.48 3.79 -2.49
CA THR A 52 1.06 3.90 -2.84
C THR A 52 0.81 3.37 -4.24
N VAL A 53 -0.36 2.77 -4.44
CA VAL A 53 -0.79 2.33 -5.78
C VAL A 53 -2.29 2.54 -5.94
N GLU A 54 -2.67 3.12 -7.07
CA GLU A 54 -4.08 3.19 -7.46
C GLU A 54 -4.47 1.89 -8.17
N HIS A 55 -5.54 1.27 -7.69
CA HIS A 55 -6.00 -0.03 -8.14
C HIS A 55 -7.48 0.02 -8.51
N TRP A 56 -7.79 -0.49 -9.70
CA TRP A 56 -9.15 -0.77 -10.13
C TRP A 56 -9.48 -2.21 -9.74
N LEU A 57 -10.16 -2.35 -8.62
CA LEU A 57 -10.66 -3.63 -8.13
C LEU A 57 -11.89 -4.02 -8.94
N PHE A 58 -11.83 -5.16 -9.63
CA PHE A 58 -12.99 -5.83 -10.20
C PHE A 58 -12.88 -7.32 -9.90
N ASN A 59 -13.97 -7.91 -9.41
CA ASN A 59 -14.01 -9.32 -9.05
C ASN A 59 -15.39 -9.89 -9.35
N GLY A 60 -15.56 -10.45 -10.55
CA GLY A 60 -16.83 -11.02 -11.00
C GLY A 60 -17.88 -9.99 -11.44
N TYR A 61 -19.08 -10.48 -11.76
CA TYR A 61 -20.19 -9.66 -12.25
C TYR A 61 -21.17 -9.24 -11.15
N SER A 62 -20.98 -9.66 -9.88
CA SER A 62 -21.90 -9.32 -8.80
C SER A 62 -21.35 -8.27 -7.83
N TYR A 63 -22.25 -7.44 -7.30
CA TYR A 63 -21.90 -6.45 -6.28
C TYR A 63 -21.41 -7.10 -4.98
N ALA A 64 -21.98 -8.27 -4.62
CA ALA A 64 -21.62 -8.98 -3.40
C ALA A 64 -20.17 -9.47 -3.40
N GLU A 65 -19.68 -9.99 -4.53
CA GLU A 65 -18.29 -10.43 -4.70
C GLU A 65 -17.31 -9.26 -4.60
N LEU A 66 -17.66 -8.10 -5.16
CA LEU A 66 -16.86 -6.88 -5.03
C LEU A 66 -16.77 -6.43 -3.57
N ILE A 67 -17.88 -6.45 -2.83
CA ILE A 67 -17.90 -6.09 -1.41
C ILE A 67 -17.11 -7.09 -0.56
N ALA A 68 -17.22 -8.40 -0.85
CA ALA A 68 -16.44 -9.42 -0.16
C ALA A 68 -14.93 -9.23 -0.39
N ALA A 69 -14.51 -8.94 -1.64
CA ALA A 69 -13.12 -8.64 -1.95
C ALA A 69 -12.61 -7.37 -1.24
N LEU A 70 -13.42 -6.31 -1.20
CA LEU A 70 -13.08 -5.09 -0.45
C LEU A 70 -12.94 -5.35 1.05
N SER A 71 -13.78 -6.23 1.62
CA SER A 71 -13.65 -6.64 3.02
C SER A 71 -12.36 -7.41 3.24
N ALA A 72 -12.08 -8.42 2.42
CA ALA A 72 -10.86 -9.22 2.54
C ALA A 72 -9.58 -8.36 2.44
N ILE A 73 -9.55 -7.37 1.55
CA ILE A 73 -8.45 -6.41 1.46
C ILE A 73 -8.35 -5.58 2.74
N LYS A 74 -9.48 -5.11 3.28
CA LYS A 74 -9.50 -4.35 4.53
C LYS A 74 -8.97 -5.18 5.70
N ASP A 75 -9.33 -6.45 5.76
CA ASP A 75 -8.94 -7.38 6.82
C ASP A 75 -7.45 -7.76 6.73
N HIS A 76 -6.82 -7.56 5.57
CA HIS A 76 -5.38 -7.73 5.36
C HIS A 76 -4.53 -6.56 5.90
N ALA A 77 -5.16 -5.52 6.45
CA ALA A 77 -4.45 -4.39 7.06
C ALA A 77 -3.52 -4.84 8.20
N SER A 78 -2.40 -4.15 8.34
CA SER A 78 -1.32 -4.43 9.30
C SER A 78 -0.62 -5.80 9.12
N VAL A 79 -0.83 -6.47 7.99
CA VAL A 79 -0.04 -7.66 7.63
C VAL A 79 1.30 -7.22 7.07
N LYS A 80 2.37 -7.91 7.48
CA LYS A 80 3.73 -7.73 6.96
C LYS A 80 4.08 -8.86 6.00
N GLY A 81 4.75 -8.54 4.91
CA GLY A 81 5.25 -9.53 3.97
C GLY A 81 6.03 -8.95 2.82
N THR A 82 6.08 -9.72 1.74
CA THR A 82 6.72 -9.30 0.49
C THR A 82 5.64 -8.72 -0.42
N LEU A 83 5.91 -7.53 -0.96
CA LEU A 83 5.15 -6.92 -2.03
C LEU A 83 5.81 -7.29 -3.36
N VAL A 84 5.04 -7.84 -4.29
CA VAL A 84 5.48 -8.16 -5.65
C VAL A 84 4.70 -7.27 -6.62
N ASP A 85 5.43 -6.48 -7.39
CA ASP A 85 4.90 -5.63 -8.44
C ASP A 85 4.61 -6.44 -9.72
N SER A 86 3.87 -5.85 -10.66
CA SER A 86 3.54 -6.48 -11.95
C SER A 86 4.72 -6.73 -12.85
N LEU A 87 5.82 -5.98 -12.65
CA LEU A 87 7.08 -6.19 -13.35
C LEU A 87 7.91 -7.33 -12.73
N GLY A 88 7.42 -7.95 -11.66
CA GLY A 88 8.12 -8.99 -10.91
C GLY A 88 9.13 -8.44 -9.90
N THR A 89 9.18 -7.12 -9.71
CA THR A 89 10.02 -6.50 -8.68
C THR A 89 9.48 -6.83 -7.30
N THR A 90 10.35 -7.28 -6.40
CA THR A 90 9.96 -7.69 -5.05
C THR A 90 10.52 -6.72 -4.02
N PHE A 91 9.66 -6.25 -3.13
CA PHE A 91 9.99 -5.44 -1.96
C PHE A 91 9.76 -6.30 -0.71
N SER A 92 10.82 -6.58 0.03
CA SER A 92 10.74 -7.34 1.29
C SER A 92 10.39 -6.41 2.45
N ASN A 93 9.75 -6.96 3.49
CA ASN A 93 9.46 -6.24 4.73
C ASN A 93 8.54 -5.01 4.52
N VAL A 94 7.47 -5.24 3.78
CA VAL A 94 6.42 -4.26 3.51
C VAL A 94 5.22 -4.57 4.39
N GLU A 95 4.65 -3.55 5.02
CA GLU A 95 3.40 -3.61 5.76
C GLU A 95 2.27 -3.02 4.91
N PHE A 96 1.14 -3.72 4.80
CA PHE A 96 -0.04 -3.12 4.20
C PHE A 96 -0.78 -2.27 5.25
N LEU A 97 -0.80 -0.96 5.07
CA LEU A 97 -1.39 -0.05 6.05
C LEU A 97 -2.92 0.01 5.92
N ARG A 98 -3.40 0.37 4.74
CA ARG A 98 -4.83 0.63 4.52
C ARG A 98 -5.20 0.68 3.04
N GLN A 99 -6.49 0.50 2.78
CA GLN A 99 -7.12 0.88 1.53
C GLN A 99 -7.90 2.19 1.69
N GLU A 100 -7.80 3.08 0.70
CA GLU A 100 -8.57 4.32 0.63
C GLU A 100 -9.49 4.29 -0.60
N PRO A 101 -10.79 4.64 -0.47
CA PRO A 101 -11.66 4.73 -1.63
C PRO A 101 -11.32 5.97 -2.46
N ILE A 102 -11.12 5.82 -3.79
CA ILE A 102 -10.97 6.95 -4.72
C ILE A 102 -12.28 7.20 -5.44
N GLN A 103 -12.85 6.16 -6.04
CA GLN A 103 -14.08 6.25 -6.83
C GLN A 103 -15.03 5.13 -6.42
N GLY A 104 -16.30 5.45 -6.34
CA GLY A 104 -17.36 4.54 -5.90
C GLY A 104 -17.53 3.32 -6.81
N PRO A 105 -18.27 2.32 -6.34
CA PRO A 105 -18.59 1.16 -7.15
C PRO A 105 -19.40 1.59 -8.36
N LEU A 106 -18.89 1.28 -9.55
CA LEU A 106 -19.52 1.55 -10.83
C LEU A 106 -19.75 0.23 -11.55
N TYR A 107 -20.85 0.14 -12.27
CA TYR A 107 -21.15 -1.02 -13.10
C TYR A 107 -20.65 -0.77 -14.52
N ASP A 108 -19.94 -1.74 -15.08
CA ASP A 108 -19.51 -1.79 -16.48
C ASP A 108 -20.09 -3.06 -17.14
N PRO A 109 -20.73 -2.96 -18.32
CA PRO A 109 -21.33 -4.13 -18.98
C PRO A 109 -20.35 -5.24 -19.36
N VAL A 110 -19.06 -4.92 -19.50
CA VAL A 110 -18.00 -5.86 -19.91
C VAL A 110 -17.24 -6.39 -18.69
N LYS A 111 -17.06 -5.59 -17.64
CA LYS A 111 -16.25 -5.94 -16.46
C LYS A 111 -17.06 -6.23 -15.18
N GLY A 112 -18.36 -5.95 -15.17
CA GLY A 112 -19.22 -6.07 -13.99
C GLY A 112 -19.06 -4.89 -13.02
N TRP A 113 -19.25 -5.17 -11.73
CA TRP A 113 -19.07 -4.17 -10.68
C TRP A 113 -17.59 -3.97 -10.37
N TRP A 114 -17.13 -2.72 -10.42
CA TRP A 114 -15.74 -2.37 -10.14
C TRP A 114 -15.64 -1.12 -9.26
N LYS A 115 -14.52 -0.97 -8.54
CA LYS A 115 -14.27 0.18 -7.67
C LYS A 115 -12.80 0.61 -7.77
N LYS A 116 -12.56 1.92 -7.83
CA LYS A 116 -11.19 2.45 -7.76
C LYS A 116 -10.80 2.69 -6.30
N ILE A 117 -9.69 2.09 -5.88
CA ILE A 117 -9.13 2.18 -4.54
C ILE A 117 -7.67 2.60 -4.62
N ARG A 118 -7.13 3.18 -3.54
CA ARG A 118 -5.69 3.32 -3.32
C ARG A 118 -5.28 2.31 -2.28
N LEU A 119 -4.24 1.54 -2.57
CA LEU A 119 -3.58 0.68 -1.60
C LEU A 119 -2.36 1.44 -1.08
N VAL A 120 -2.24 1.52 0.24
CA VAL A 120 -1.13 2.18 0.92
C VAL A 120 -0.33 1.13 1.67
N PHE A 121 0.95 1.06 1.37
CA PHE A 121 1.92 0.18 1.98
C PHE A 121 3.04 0.99 2.63
N GLU A 122 3.72 0.40 3.59
CA GLU A 122 4.90 0.97 4.22
C GLU A 122 6.05 -0.03 4.14
N GLU A 123 7.12 0.35 3.46
CA GLU A 123 8.35 -0.40 3.43
C GLU A 123 9.18 -0.04 4.66
N LEU A 124 9.42 -1.02 5.53
CA LEU A 124 10.04 -0.81 6.84
C LEU A 124 11.57 -0.78 6.78
N THR A 125 12.16 -1.12 5.64
CA THR A 125 13.60 -1.12 5.37
C THR A 125 13.83 -0.85 3.87
N PRO A 126 13.79 0.42 3.43
CA PRO A 126 13.92 0.81 2.02
C PRO A 126 15.33 0.70 1.43
#